data_AF-A0A7Y5W9E6-F1
#
_entry.id   AF-A0A7Y5W9E6-F1
#
_cell.length_a   1.000
_cell.length_b   1.000
_cell.length_c   1.000
_cell.angle_alpha   90.00
_cell.angle_beta   90.00
_cell.angle_gamma   90.00
#
_symmetry.space_group_name_H-M   'P 1'
#
loop_
_entity.id
_entity.type
_entity.pdbx_description
1 polymer ?
#
loop_
_entity_poly.entity_id
_entity_poly.type
_entity_poly.pdbx_seq_one_letter_code
_entity_poly.pdbx_strand_id
1 'polypeptide(L)'
;MKKDQFDRSERARVHREMFWHNVMREFLTGLSVTAMSGNGALEAAAGTRSDATTDEPQSTPSLFDGRLGVITSSGTRIPIAGVYPLFACGIQGTEAERALSMDVECTIFQIHTPEGEVYTLPLHEIVGFHAVGEEAMDKINSAAEEHSDTDGEPFGFAAFTSLAKQAKGLNEPEAGHAGTPQG
;
A
#
# COMPACT_ATOMS: atom_id res chain seq x y z
N MET A 1 -34.19 -20.77 24.16
CA MET A 1 -32.75 -21.10 24.36
C MET A 1 -31.91 -21.00 23.09
N LYS A 2 -32.21 -21.68 21.97
CA LYS A 2 -31.35 -21.60 20.75
C LYS A 2 -31.35 -20.22 20.05
N LYS A 3 -32.48 -19.50 20.07
CA LYS A 3 -32.61 -18.17 19.44
C LYS A 3 -31.77 -17.09 20.15
N ASP A 4 -31.78 -17.08 21.48
CA ASP A 4 -31.01 -16.12 22.28
C ASP A 4 -29.50 -16.34 22.17
N GLN A 5 -29.07 -17.60 22.01
CA GLN A 5 -27.67 -17.95 21.80
C GLN A 5 -27.16 -17.50 20.42
N PHE A 6 -27.99 -17.67 19.37
CA PHE A 6 -27.68 -17.20 18.01
C PHE A 6 -27.52 -15.67 17.97
N ASP A 7 -28.49 -14.95 18.52
CA ASP A 7 -28.48 -13.48 18.61
C ASP A 7 -27.27 -12.94 19.40
N ARG A 8 -26.83 -13.63 20.46
CA ARG A 8 -25.61 -13.28 21.18
C ARG A 8 -24.35 -13.47 20.33
N SER A 9 -24.25 -14.56 19.56
CA SER A 9 -23.09 -14.83 18.72
C SER A 9 -22.96 -13.85 17.55
N GLU A 10 -24.09 -13.44 16.97
CA GLU A 10 -24.14 -12.48 15.87
C GLU A 10 -23.71 -11.08 16.33
N ARG A 11 -24.26 -10.61 17.46
CA ARG A 11 -23.83 -9.34 18.08
C ARG A 11 -22.34 -9.34 18.42
N ALA A 12 -21.82 -10.44 18.97
CA ALA A 12 -20.41 -10.54 19.29
C ALA A 12 -19.52 -10.47 18.03
N ARG A 13 -19.97 -11.04 16.91
CA ARG A 13 -19.26 -10.92 15.63
C ARG A 13 -19.24 -9.48 15.13
N VAL A 14 -20.40 -8.82 15.10
CA VAL A 14 -20.53 -7.41 14.65
C VAL A 14 -19.67 -6.48 15.50
N HIS A 15 -19.68 -6.63 16.83
CA HIS A 15 -18.86 -5.82 17.71
C HIS A 15 -17.35 -6.02 17.47
N ARG A 16 -16.92 -7.27 17.26
CA ARG A 16 -15.52 -7.57 16.95
C ARG A 16 -15.09 -6.98 15.61
N GLU A 17 -15.97 -7.04 14.61
CA GLU A 17 -15.72 -6.47 13.28
C GLU A 17 -15.60 -4.94 13.35
N MET A 18 -16.54 -4.27 14.02
CA MET A 18 -16.48 -2.82 14.24
C MET A 18 -15.23 -2.41 15.04
N PHE A 19 -14.89 -3.17 16.08
CA PHE A 19 -13.65 -2.97 16.82
C PHE A 19 -12.43 -3.07 15.90
N TRP A 20 -12.38 -4.09 15.04
CA TRP A 20 -11.25 -4.29 14.15
C TRP A 20 -11.15 -3.20 13.08
N HIS A 21 -12.27 -2.77 12.50
CA HIS A 21 -12.29 -1.62 11.60
C HIS A 21 -11.74 -0.36 12.29
N ASN A 22 -12.14 -0.07 13.53
CA ASN A 22 -11.61 1.07 14.26
C ASN A 22 -10.10 0.97 14.49
N VAL A 23 -9.61 -0.22 14.88
CA VAL A 23 -8.17 -0.45 15.03
C VAL A 23 -7.42 -0.22 13.72
N MET A 24 -7.92 -0.79 12.62
CA MET A 24 -7.31 -0.62 11.29
C MET A 24 -7.32 0.84 10.84
N ARG A 25 -8.40 1.58 11.12
CA ARG A 25 -8.51 3.01 10.83
C ARG A 25 -7.42 3.79 11.57
N GLU A 26 -7.28 3.57 12.88
CA GLU A 26 -6.27 4.25 13.69
C GLU A 26 -4.84 3.97 13.20
N PHE A 27 -4.53 2.71 12.84
CA PHE A 27 -3.23 2.37 12.27
C PHE A 27 -2.97 3.10 10.95
N LEU A 28 -3.93 3.07 10.01
CA LEU A 28 -3.76 3.72 8.71
C LEU A 28 -3.65 5.23 8.85
N THR A 29 -4.46 5.86 9.71
CA THR A 29 -4.36 7.28 10.02
C THR A 29 -3.01 7.62 10.63
N GLY A 30 -2.51 6.82 11.58
CA GLY A 30 -1.18 6.99 12.17
C GLY A 30 -0.05 6.87 11.14
N LEU A 31 -0.16 5.91 10.22
CA LEU A 31 0.78 5.75 9.10
C LEU A 31 0.70 6.94 8.14
N SER A 32 -0.49 7.48 7.86
CA SER A 32 -0.65 8.67 7.03
C SER A 32 0.01 9.90 7.65
N VAL A 33 -0.20 10.14 8.95
CA VAL A 33 0.49 11.24 9.67
C VAL A 33 2.01 11.04 9.63
N THR A 34 2.48 9.81 9.81
CA THR A 34 3.91 9.48 9.73
C THR A 34 4.46 9.71 8.32
N ALA A 35 3.74 9.30 7.27
CA ALA A 35 4.13 9.52 5.88
C ALA A 35 4.21 11.03 5.54
N MET A 36 3.28 11.82 6.07
CA MET A 36 3.29 13.29 5.90
C MET A 36 4.40 13.99 6.71
N SER A 37 4.83 13.40 7.83
CA SER A 37 5.85 13.99 8.72
C SER A 37 7.27 13.56 8.38
N GLY A 38 7.46 12.34 7.84
CA GLY A 38 8.77 11.69 7.71
C GLY A 38 9.45 11.87 6.36
N ASN A 39 8.76 12.35 5.32
CA ASN A 39 9.33 12.66 4.02
C ASN A 39 8.57 13.82 3.41
N GLY A 40 9.26 14.74 2.73
CA GLY A 40 8.68 15.83 1.95
C GLY A 40 7.83 15.33 0.78
N ALA A 41 6.66 14.77 1.07
CA ALA A 41 5.69 14.25 0.11
C ALA A 41 5.06 15.33 -0.80
N LEU A 42 5.56 16.58 -0.71
CA LEU A 42 5.27 17.66 -1.67
C LEU A 42 6.45 18.04 -2.58
N GLU A 43 7.68 17.54 -2.35
CA GLU A 43 8.84 17.88 -3.22
C GLU A 43 9.10 16.88 -4.35
N ALA A 44 8.62 15.64 -4.27
CA ALA A 44 8.75 14.67 -5.36
C ALA A 44 7.91 15.03 -6.61
N ALA A 45 6.98 15.99 -6.50
CA ALA A 45 6.21 16.53 -7.62
C ALA A 45 6.80 17.81 -8.24
N ALA A 46 7.81 18.44 -7.62
CA ALA A 46 8.42 19.68 -8.09
C ALA A 46 9.94 19.53 -8.13
N GLY A 47 10.46 19.14 -9.31
CA GLY A 47 11.87 18.85 -9.55
C GLY A 47 12.81 20.01 -9.22
N THR A 48 13.25 20.06 -7.96
CA THR A 48 14.23 21.03 -7.48
C THR A 48 15.46 20.28 -7.02
N ARG A 49 16.52 20.37 -7.82
CA ARG A 49 17.87 19.91 -7.44
C ARG A 49 18.36 20.80 -6.30
N SER A 50 18.57 20.22 -5.12
CA SER A 50 19.41 20.84 -4.09
C SER A 50 20.73 20.09 -4.00
N ASP A 51 21.80 20.87 -4.11
CA ASP A 51 23.20 20.46 -4.10
C ASP A 51 23.77 20.60 -2.68
N ALA A 52 24.63 19.63 -2.33
CA ALA A 52 25.64 19.58 -1.28
C ALA A 52 25.30 19.96 0.19
N THR A 53 25.44 19.00 1.12
CA THR A 53 26.66 18.80 1.96
C THR A 53 26.40 17.85 3.15
N THR A 54 27.44 17.05 3.43
CA THR A 54 27.69 16.04 4.46
C THR A 54 27.09 16.26 5.86
N ASP A 55 26.27 15.30 6.29
CA ASP A 55 26.35 14.60 7.59
C ASP A 55 25.46 13.36 7.46
N GLU A 56 26.00 12.13 7.48
CA GLU A 56 25.17 10.92 7.34
C GLU A 56 24.27 10.81 8.58
N PRO A 57 22.94 11.01 8.45
CA PRO A 57 22.04 10.64 9.53
C PRO A 57 22.05 9.12 9.58
N GLN A 58 22.23 8.54 10.77
CA GLN A 58 21.95 7.12 10.97
C GLN A 58 20.56 6.84 10.42
N SER A 59 20.50 6.20 9.24
CA SER A 59 19.27 5.98 8.50
C SER A 59 18.43 5.03 9.31
N THR A 60 17.51 5.56 10.12
CA THR A 60 16.46 4.74 10.70
C THR A 60 15.77 4.02 9.54
N PRO A 61 15.61 2.69 9.59
CA PRO A 61 15.02 1.95 8.48
C PRO A 61 13.67 2.58 8.15
N SER A 62 13.51 2.99 6.88
CA SER A 62 12.31 3.66 6.41
C SER A 62 11.14 2.69 6.57
N LEU A 63 10.14 3.04 7.37
CA LEU A 63 8.92 2.24 7.56
C LEU A 63 8.16 1.97 6.24
N PHE A 64 8.50 2.73 5.19
CA PHE A 64 7.85 2.78 3.89
C PHE A 64 8.72 2.19 2.77
N ASP A 65 9.64 1.29 3.10
CA ASP A 65 10.51 0.58 2.15
C ASP A 65 9.86 -0.68 1.54
N GLY A 66 8.58 -0.93 1.82
CA GLY A 66 7.84 -2.11 1.36
C GLY A 66 7.88 -3.32 2.30
N ARG A 67 8.61 -3.26 3.42
CA ARG A 67 8.60 -4.30 4.46
C ARG A 67 7.26 -4.37 5.18
N LEU A 68 6.63 -3.22 5.41
CA LEU A 68 5.26 -3.13 5.88
C LEU A 68 4.28 -3.31 4.71
N GLY A 69 3.20 -4.05 4.95
CA GLY A 69 2.17 -4.35 3.95
C GLY A 69 0.79 -4.40 4.58
N VAL A 70 -0.25 -4.11 3.80
CA VAL A 70 -1.63 -4.46 4.15
C VAL A 70 -2.02 -5.80 3.55
N ILE A 71 -2.94 -6.51 4.22
CA ILE A 71 -3.56 -7.74 3.70
C ILE A 71 -5.01 -7.41 3.36
N THR A 72 -5.44 -7.72 2.14
CA THR A 72 -6.82 -7.53 1.69
C THR A 72 -7.72 -8.73 2.06
N SER A 73 -9.03 -8.58 1.93
CA SER A 73 -10.01 -9.65 2.18
C SER A 73 -9.81 -10.85 1.24
N SER A 74 -9.28 -10.61 0.04
CA SER A 74 -8.84 -11.65 -0.91
C SER A 74 -7.54 -12.37 -0.51
N GLY A 75 -6.88 -11.95 0.57
CA GLY A 75 -5.59 -12.46 1.02
C GLY A 75 -4.39 -11.87 0.27
N THR A 76 -4.58 -10.82 -0.53
CA THR A 76 -3.50 -10.18 -1.27
C THR A 76 -2.69 -9.29 -0.33
N ARG A 77 -1.35 -9.42 -0.37
CA ARG A 77 -0.43 -8.51 0.32
C ARG A 77 -0.09 -7.34 -0.59
N ILE A 78 -0.33 -6.12 -0.13
CA ILE A 78 0.07 -4.89 -0.82
C ILE A 78 1.16 -4.20 0.02
N PRO A 79 2.41 -4.08 -0.49
CA PRO A 79 3.47 -3.37 0.22
C PRO A 79 3.15 -1.88 0.36
N ILE A 80 3.58 -1.27 1.46
CA ILE A 80 3.32 0.13 1.77
C ILE A 80 4.60 0.95 1.58
N ALA A 81 4.55 1.89 0.65
CA ALA A 81 5.45 3.04 0.54
C ALA A 81 4.77 4.37 0.95
N GLY A 82 3.45 4.37 1.10
CA GLY A 82 2.71 5.53 1.60
C GLY A 82 1.23 5.20 1.78
N VAL A 83 0.57 5.89 2.71
CA VAL A 83 -0.85 5.74 3.01
C VAL A 83 -1.49 7.11 3.06
N TYR A 84 -2.58 7.32 2.33
CA TYR A 84 -3.29 8.60 2.30
C TYR A 84 -4.81 8.39 2.42
N PRO A 85 -5.50 9.02 3.38
CA PRO A 85 -6.95 8.97 3.43
C PRO A 85 -7.55 9.80 2.28
N LEU A 86 -8.55 9.25 1.56
CA LEU A 86 -9.26 10.00 0.52
C LEU A 86 -10.29 10.98 1.08
N PHE A 87 -10.88 10.65 2.23
CA PHE A 87 -11.83 11.50 2.94
C PHE A 87 -11.26 11.82 4.31
N ALA A 88 -10.56 12.96 4.42
CA ALA A 88 -9.94 13.40 5.68
C ALA A 88 -10.41 14.81 6.12
N CYS A 89 -11.43 15.34 5.46
CA CYS A 89 -11.93 16.68 5.73
C CYS A 89 -13.14 16.62 6.65
N GLY A 90 -12.97 17.14 7.87
CA GLY A 90 -14.06 17.45 8.77
C GLY A 90 -14.91 18.61 8.25
N ILE A 91 -16.22 18.42 8.18
CA ILE A 91 -17.16 19.52 7.91
C ILE A 91 -17.29 20.38 9.18
N GLN A 92 -17.02 21.68 9.06
CA GLN A 92 -17.36 22.65 10.12
C GLN A 92 -18.86 22.93 10.08
N GLY A 93 -19.66 21.99 10.58
CA GLY A 93 -21.11 22.04 10.58
C GLY A 93 -21.74 21.90 11.96
N THR A 94 -23.05 21.66 11.96
CA THR A 94 -23.83 21.25 13.14
C THR A 94 -23.24 19.99 13.78
N GLU A 95 -23.61 19.69 15.02
CA GLU A 95 -23.12 18.50 15.72
C GLU A 95 -23.45 17.19 14.97
N ALA A 96 -24.64 17.10 14.37
CA ALA A 96 -25.04 15.95 13.56
C ALA A 96 -24.20 15.82 12.27
N GLU A 97 -23.88 16.93 11.61
CA GLU A 97 -23.00 16.93 10.43
C GLU A 97 -21.56 16.56 10.78
N ARG A 98 -21.06 17.03 11.93
CA ARG A 98 -19.74 16.62 12.45
C ARG A 98 -19.71 15.13 12.78
N ALA A 99 -20.75 14.60 13.42
CA ALA A 99 -20.85 13.17 13.70
C ALA A 99 -20.83 12.34 12.41
N LEU A 100 -21.62 12.74 11.40
CA LEU A 100 -21.63 12.06 10.10
C LEU A 100 -20.29 12.18 9.35
N SER A 101 -19.63 13.34 9.45
CA SER A 101 -18.30 13.57 8.90
C SER A 101 -17.29 12.59 9.52
N MET A 102 -17.28 12.47 10.85
CA MET A 102 -16.44 11.52 11.57
C MET A 102 -16.72 10.05 11.18
N ASP A 103 -17.99 9.71 10.92
CA ASP A 103 -18.37 8.36 10.52
C ASP A 103 -17.79 7.97 9.14
N VAL A 104 -17.74 8.93 8.21
CA VAL A 104 -17.29 8.73 6.82
C VAL A 104 -15.79 8.98 6.63
N GLU A 105 -15.19 9.82 7.46
CA GLU A 105 -13.76 10.13 7.41
C GLU A 105 -12.90 8.89 7.60
N CYS A 106 -11.82 8.82 6.82
CA CYS A 106 -10.83 7.74 6.89
C CYS A 106 -11.47 6.34 6.70
N THR A 107 -12.51 6.23 5.87
CA THR A 107 -13.12 4.95 5.48
C THR A 107 -12.56 4.39 4.18
N ILE A 108 -11.86 5.23 3.40
CA ILE A 108 -11.19 4.84 2.15
C ILE A 108 -9.78 5.44 2.15
N PHE A 109 -8.80 4.60 1.83
CA PHE A 109 -7.38 4.95 1.80
C PHE A 109 -6.76 4.62 0.44
N GLN A 110 -5.80 5.45 0.03
CA GLN A 110 -4.84 5.15 -1.02
C GLN A 110 -3.58 4.53 -0.41
N ILE A 111 -3.22 3.35 -0.88
CA ILE A 111 -1.97 2.67 -0.55
C ILE A 111 -1.05 2.79 -1.76
N HIS A 112 0.08 3.47 -1.57
CA HIS A 112 1.13 3.58 -2.57
C HIS A 112 2.14 2.46 -2.30
N THR A 113 2.53 1.74 -3.35
CA THR A 113 3.57 0.71 -3.30
C THR A 113 4.94 1.30 -3.63
N PRO A 114 6.05 0.66 -3.20
CA PRO A 114 7.40 1.04 -3.63
C PRO A 114 7.57 1.04 -5.15
N GLU A 115 6.85 0.16 -5.85
CA GLU A 115 6.89 0.01 -7.31
C GLU A 115 6.10 1.09 -8.06
N GLY A 116 5.39 1.97 -7.34
CA GLY A 116 4.63 3.09 -7.89
C GLY A 116 3.16 2.78 -8.21
N GLU A 117 2.69 1.57 -7.91
CA GLU A 117 1.26 1.22 -8.00
C GLU A 117 0.48 1.88 -6.87
N VAL A 118 -0.77 2.28 -7.15
CA VAL A 118 -1.66 2.92 -6.19
C VAL A 118 -2.98 2.14 -6.09
N TYR A 119 -3.30 1.69 -4.88
CA TYR A 119 -4.53 0.97 -4.58
C TYR A 119 -5.47 1.86 -3.78
N THR A 120 -6.71 2.00 -4.23
CA THR A 120 -7.76 2.68 -3.45
C THR A 120 -8.63 1.63 -2.78
N LEU A 121 -8.52 1.51 -1.47
CA LEU A 121 -9.15 0.44 -0.69
C LEU A 121 -10.10 1.02 0.36
N PRO A 122 -11.34 0.51 0.44
CA PRO A 122 -12.18 0.78 1.59
C PRO A 122 -11.66 0.02 2.81
N LEU A 123 -11.91 0.54 4.00
CA LEU A 123 -11.40 -0.01 5.26
C LEU A 123 -11.79 -1.47 5.49
N HIS A 124 -13.02 -1.86 5.11
CA HIS A 124 -13.51 -3.23 5.27
C HIS A 124 -12.80 -4.24 4.35
N GLU A 125 -12.13 -3.78 3.30
CA GLU A 125 -11.31 -4.62 2.43
C GLU A 125 -9.96 -4.93 3.09
N ILE A 126 -9.52 -4.14 4.07
CA ILE A 126 -8.23 -4.30 4.73
C ILE A 126 -8.42 -5.10 6.02
N VAL A 127 -7.96 -6.35 6.02
CA VAL A 127 -8.19 -7.29 7.12
C VAL A 127 -7.02 -7.38 8.10
N GLY A 128 -5.86 -6.84 7.74
CA GLY A 128 -4.71 -6.80 8.64
C GLY A 128 -3.48 -6.15 8.05
N PHE A 129 -2.43 -6.14 8.86
CA PHE A 129 -1.09 -5.69 8.49
C PHE A 129 -0.10 -6.86 8.55
N HIS A 130 0.95 -6.72 7.76
CA HIS A 130 2.07 -7.63 7.74
C HIS A 130 3.37 -6.83 7.77
N ALA A 131 4.34 -7.28 8.56
CA ALA A 131 5.68 -6.72 8.56
C ALA A 131 6.69 -7.84 8.29
N VAL A 132 7.55 -7.63 7.30
CA VAL A 132 8.71 -8.50 7.03
C VAL A 132 9.89 -7.95 7.81
N GLY A 133 10.53 -8.79 8.62
CA GLY A 133 11.78 -8.43 9.29
C GLY A 133 12.94 -8.29 8.28
N GLU A 134 13.93 -7.48 8.62
CA GLU A 134 15.12 -7.23 7.80
C GLU A 134 15.81 -8.52 7.35
N GLU A 135 16.09 -9.42 8.29
CA GLU A 135 16.72 -10.72 8.01
C GLU A 135 15.91 -11.57 7.01
N ALA A 136 14.58 -11.44 7.01
CA ALA A 136 13.72 -12.17 6.09
C ALA A 136 13.76 -11.54 4.68
N MET A 137 13.83 -10.21 4.57
CA MET A 137 14.03 -9.55 3.28
C MET A 137 15.39 -9.89 2.67
N ASP A 138 16.44 -9.90 3.46
CA ASP A 138 17.78 -10.23 2.99
C ASP A 138 17.83 -11.66 2.43
N LYS A 139 17.22 -12.61 3.14
CA LYS A 139 17.08 -14.00 2.65
C LYS A 139 16.27 -14.11 1.37
N ILE A 140 15.20 -13.32 1.22
CA ILE A 140 14.39 -13.28 -0.01
C ILE A 140 15.21 -12.74 -1.18
N ASN A 141 15.97 -11.67 -0.96
CA ASN A 141 16.81 -11.05 -2.00
C ASN A 141 17.94 -11.99 -2.42
N SER A 142 18.68 -12.57 -1.46
CA SER A 142 19.74 -13.53 -1.77
C SER A 142 19.23 -14.75 -2.54
N ALA A 143 18.06 -15.28 -2.18
CA ALA A 143 17.46 -16.41 -2.91
C ALA A 143 17.05 -16.04 -4.35
N ALA A 144 16.63 -14.79 -4.59
CA ALA A 144 16.27 -14.31 -5.93
C ALA A 144 17.49 -14.14 -6.83
N GLU A 145 18.61 -13.67 -6.27
CA GLU A 145 19.89 -13.54 -6.99
C GLU A 145 20.50 -14.91 -7.33
N GLU A 146 20.39 -15.89 -6.43
CA GLU A 146 20.89 -17.25 -6.69
C GLU A 146 20.13 -17.99 -7.80
N HIS A 147 18.88 -17.59 -8.09
CA HIS A 147 18.04 -18.27 -9.09
C HIS A 147 18.07 -17.60 -10.48
N SER A 148 18.66 -16.41 -10.64
CA SER A 148 18.75 -15.73 -11.95
C SER A 148 19.85 -16.28 -12.87
N ASP A 149 20.76 -17.10 -12.36
CA ASP A 149 21.91 -17.65 -13.11
C ASP A 149 21.66 -19.03 -13.74
N THR A 150 20.46 -19.58 -13.62
CA THR A 150 20.07 -20.83 -14.30
C THR A 150 19.04 -20.56 -15.38
N ASP A 151 19.39 -20.95 -16.63
CA ASP A 151 18.61 -20.94 -17.89
C ASP A 151 17.28 -21.76 -17.85
N GLY A 152 16.64 -21.85 -16.69
CA GLY A 152 15.36 -22.52 -16.48
C GLY A 152 14.24 -21.50 -16.32
N GLU A 153 13.11 -21.77 -16.96
CA GLU A 153 11.88 -20.99 -16.83
C GLU A 153 11.61 -20.59 -15.37
N PRO A 154 11.26 -19.32 -15.09
CA PRO A 154 11.08 -18.85 -13.72
C PRO A 154 9.95 -19.65 -13.06
N PHE A 155 10.22 -20.24 -11.90
CA PHE A 155 9.21 -20.91 -11.08
C PHE A 155 8.99 -20.14 -9.77
N GLY A 156 7.81 -20.30 -9.16
CA GLY A 156 7.49 -19.66 -7.88
C GLY A 156 7.31 -18.14 -7.99
N PHE A 157 7.88 -17.38 -7.06
CA PHE A 157 7.71 -15.92 -6.98
C PHE A 157 8.29 -15.17 -8.19
N ALA A 158 9.35 -15.70 -8.81
CA ALA A 158 9.90 -15.18 -10.05
C ALA A 158 8.91 -15.28 -11.22
N ALA A 159 8.07 -16.32 -11.25
CA ALA A 159 7.00 -16.45 -12.25
C ALA A 159 5.91 -15.38 -12.03
N PHE A 160 5.54 -15.13 -10.77
CA PHE A 160 4.55 -14.13 -10.40
C PHE A 160 4.98 -12.70 -10.76
N THR A 161 6.25 -12.34 -10.52
CA THR A 161 6.79 -11.02 -10.89
C THR A 161 7.07 -10.89 -12.40
N SER A 162 7.37 -12.00 -13.08
CA SER A 162 7.55 -12.00 -14.55
C SER A 162 6.22 -11.76 -15.29
N LEU A 163 5.10 -12.29 -14.80
CA LEU A 163 3.77 -11.98 -15.34
C LEU A 163 3.39 -10.50 -15.15
N ALA A 164 3.73 -9.90 -14.00
CA ALA A 164 3.51 -8.49 -13.74
C ALA A 164 4.34 -7.57 -14.68
N LYS A 165 5.57 -7.97 -15.04
CA LYS A 165 6.38 -7.25 -16.05
C LYS A 165 5.84 -7.42 -17.47
N GLN A 166 5.34 -8.60 -17.85
CA GLN A 166 4.81 -8.86 -19.19
C GLN A 166 3.51 -8.08 -19.47
N ALA A 167 2.66 -7.88 -18.46
CA ALA A 167 1.46 -7.04 -18.56
C ALA A 167 1.78 -5.54 -18.80
N LYS A 168 2.98 -5.08 -18.38
CA LYS A 168 3.43 -3.69 -18.55
C LYS A 168 4.00 -3.42 -19.95
N GLY A 169 4.48 -4.44 -20.66
CA GLY A 169 5.03 -4.32 -22.03
C GLY A 169 4.00 -4.38 -23.16
N LEU A 170 2.75 -4.76 -22.89
CA LEU A 170 1.68 -4.84 -23.90
C LEU A 170 0.94 -3.50 -24.15
N ASN A 171 1.31 -2.43 -23.42
CA ASN A 171 0.67 -1.11 -23.52
C ASN A 171 1.55 -0.02 -24.13
N GLU A 172 2.69 -0.35 -24.74
CA GLU A 172 3.40 0.61 -25.60
C GLU A 172 2.77 0.59 -27.00
N PRO A 173 2.19 1.72 -27.49
CA PRO A 173 1.74 1.79 -28.87
C PRO A 173 2.96 1.80 -29.80
N GLU A 174 3.03 0.84 -30.72
CA GLU A 174 4.00 0.84 -31.81
C GLU A 174 3.91 2.16 -32.58
N ALA A 175 4.90 3.03 -32.36
CA ALA A 175 5.07 4.24 -33.15
C ALA A 175 5.60 3.86 -34.53
N GLY A 176 4.74 4.06 -35.53
CA GLY A 176 4.93 3.70 -36.93
C GLY A 176 6.29 4.07 -37.51
N HIS A 177 6.88 3.08 -38.17
CA HIS A 177 8.04 3.19 -39.03
C HIS A 177 7.66 3.97 -40.31
N ALA A 178 7.85 5.29 -40.30
CA ALA A 178 7.70 6.13 -41.49
C ALA A 178 8.87 5.87 -42.45
N GLY A 179 8.58 5.11 -43.52
CA GLY A 179 9.52 4.82 -44.59
C GLY A 179 10.04 6.08 -45.28
N THR A 180 11.34 6.11 -45.50
CA THR A 180 12.01 7.09 -46.35
C THR A 180 11.91 6.62 -47.80
N PRO A 181 11.35 7.40 -48.75
CA PRO A 181 11.43 7.04 -50.16
C PRO A 181 12.80 7.44 -50.70
N GLN A 182 13.53 6.48 -51.26
CA GLN A 182 14.63 6.74 -52.19
C GLN A 182 14.04 6.90 -53.59
N GLY A 183 14.39 8.00 -54.26
CA GLY A 183 14.00 8.34 -55.62
C GLY A 183 14.24 9.81 -55.91
#